data_AF-A0A4V1VJB4-F1
#
_entry.id   AF-A0A4V1VJB4-F1
#
_cell.length_a   1.000
_cell.length_b   1.000
_cell.length_c   1.000
_cell.angle_alpha   90.00
_cell.angle_beta   90.00
_cell.angle_gamma   90.00
#
_symmetry.space_group_name_H-M   'P 1'
#
loop_
_entity.id
_entity.type
_entity.pdbx_description
1 polymer ?
#
loop_
_entity_poly.entity_id
_entity_poly.type
_entity_poly.pdbx_seq_one_letter_code
_entity_poly.pdbx_strand_id
1 'polypeptide(L)'
;KLMSAEANPALHKAHSEISVQVIADKSTCSFQFNPTGTAKFTQPCDLAKAALARASVNYTVEDAAPGSIAAVRIQGAAPIPANSPTFARDLGAALTAAGYPAASNPSVVKMASPFDIFREQPAVLIGILTILVIYVTMVYGPIAAALVELFPTRIRYTSMSLPYHIGNGWFGGLLPATSFAMIAQTGDVYYGLWYPIVIALITVVVGALFVPETKNVDIFSEDGAGSARR
;
A
#
# COMPACT_ATOMS: atom_id res chain seq x y z
N LYS A 1 -11.78 -3.03 -2.23
CA LYS A 1 -12.82 -4.00 -1.80
C LYS A 1 -13.27 -4.90 -2.95
N LEU A 2 -13.76 -4.37 -4.09
CA LEU A 2 -14.14 -5.19 -5.26
C LEU A 2 -13.03 -6.16 -5.72
N MET A 3 -11.81 -5.66 -5.94
CA MET A 3 -10.68 -6.54 -6.31
C MET A 3 -10.42 -7.65 -5.28
N SER A 4 -10.57 -7.37 -3.99
CA SER A 4 -10.38 -8.36 -2.93
C SER A 4 -11.51 -9.40 -2.94
N ALA A 5 -12.75 -8.96 -3.17
CA ALA A 5 -13.91 -9.85 -3.31
C ALA A 5 -13.75 -10.82 -4.49
N GLU A 6 -13.22 -10.35 -5.62
CA GLU A 6 -13.00 -11.19 -6.80
C GLU A 6 -11.74 -12.04 -6.72
N ALA A 7 -10.62 -11.47 -6.28
CA ALA A 7 -9.33 -12.17 -6.23
C ALA A 7 -9.27 -13.21 -5.11
N ASN A 8 -9.91 -12.94 -3.98
CA ASN A 8 -9.96 -13.86 -2.84
C ASN A 8 -11.29 -13.71 -2.07
N PRO A 9 -12.39 -14.28 -2.60
CA PRO A 9 -13.72 -14.16 -2.00
C PRO A 9 -13.78 -14.67 -0.56
N ALA A 10 -13.06 -15.76 -0.26
CA ALA A 10 -13.02 -16.34 1.09
C ALA A 10 -12.38 -15.39 2.11
N LEU A 11 -11.27 -14.72 1.74
CA LEU A 11 -10.66 -13.71 2.60
C LEU A 11 -11.57 -12.50 2.79
N HIS A 12 -12.24 -12.07 1.71
CA HIS A 12 -13.17 -10.95 1.78
C HIS A 12 -14.35 -11.22 2.72
N LYS A 13 -14.93 -12.43 2.69
CA LYS A 13 -15.97 -12.86 3.64
C LYS A 13 -15.44 -12.96 5.06
N ALA A 14 -14.23 -13.52 5.24
CA ALA A 14 -13.58 -13.61 6.55
C ALA A 14 -13.41 -12.22 7.20
N HIS A 15 -13.13 -11.16 6.42
CA HIS A 15 -13.04 -9.79 6.95
C HIS A 15 -14.34 -9.24 7.52
N SER A 16 -15.51 -9.73 7.09
CA SER A 16 -16.82 -9.29 7.60
C SER A 16 -17.39 -10.20 8.68
N GLU A 17 -17.03 -11.49 8.67
CA GLU A 17 -17.64 -12.50 9.54
C GLU A 17 -16.79 -12.84 10.76
N ILE A 18 -15.46 -12.65 10.68
CA ILE A 18 -14.52 -13.07 11.71
C ILE A 18 -13.99 -11.87 12.48
N SER A 19 -14.27 -11.87 13.79
CA SER A 19 -13.73 -10.88 14.71
C SER A 19 -12.37 -11.33 15.28
N VAL A 20 -11.35 -10.47 15.14
CA VAL A 20 -10.03 -10.68 15.72
C VAL A 20 -9.65 -9.48 16.57
N GLN A 21 -9.15 -9.74 17.77
CA GLN A 21 -8.84 -8.74 18.78
C GLN A 21 -7.41 -8.95 19.28
N VAL A 22 -6.63 -7.89 19.33
CA VAL A 22 -5.33 -7.85 19.98
C VAL A 22 -5.54 -7.25 21.36
N ILE A 23 -5.39 -8.07 22.39
CA ILE A 23 -5.47 -7.67 23.79
C ILE A 23 -4.05 -7.28 24.19
N ALA A 24 -3.80 -5.98 24.40
CA ALA A 24 -2.47 -5.50 24.75
C ALA A 24 -2.52 -4.16 25.48
N ASP A 25 -1.50 -3.89 26.29
CA ASP A 25 -1.22 -2.55 26.78
C ASP A 25 -0.77 -1.67 25.60
N LYS A 26 -1.59 -0.69 25.23
CA LYS A 26 -1.33 0.19 24.08
C LYS A 26 -0.01 0.95 24.19
N SER A 27 0.48 1.23 25.40
CA SER A 27 1.75 1.93 25.62
C SER A 27 2.96 1.10 25.17
N THR A 28 2.81 -0.22 25.07
CA THR A 28 3.86 -1.15 24.63
C THR A 28 3.85 -1.41 23.12
N CYS A 29 2.87 -0.85 22.39
CA CYS A 29 2.74 -1.03 20.96
C CYS A 29 3.47 0.08 20.20
N SER A 30 4.52 -0.29 19.46
CA SER A 30 5.32 0.63 18.66
C SER A 30 4.63 0.95 17.32
N PHE A 31 4.93 2.13 16.78
CA PHE A 31 4.61 2.44 15.38
C PHE A 31 5.58 1.70 14.45
N GLN A 32 5.08 0.75 13.66
CA GLN A 32 5.90 -0.23 12.93
C GLN A 32 6.44 0.26 11.57
N PHE A 33 6.89 1.52 11.50
CA PHE A 33 7.50 2.05 10.29
C PHE A 33 8.97 1.65 10.20
N ASN A 34 9.31 0.82 9.21
CA ASN A 34 10.67 0.31 9.00
C ASN A 34 11.07 0.40 7.52
N PRO A 35 11.38 1.60 7.00
CA PRO A 35 11.68 1.82 5.59
C PRO A 35 13.05 1.23 5.17
N THR A 36 13.98 1.07 6.12
CA THR A 36 15.36 0.61 5.88
C THR A 36 15.60 -0.84 6.29
N GLY A 37 14.60 -1.52 6.86
CA GLY A 37 14.73 -2.89 7.38
C GLY A 37 15.57 -3.01 8.66
N THR A 38 16.07 -1.91 9.22
CA THR A 38 16.99 -1.91 10.37
C THR A 38 16.28 -1.90 11.72
N ALA A 39 15.03 -1.43 11.79
CA ALA A 39 14.26 -1.45 13.03
C ALA A 39 13.78 -2.88 13.35
N LYS A 40 13.91 -3.29 14.61
CA LYS A 40 13.37 -4.56 15.10
C LYS A 40 12.25 -4.26 16.09
N PHE A 41 11.05 -4.72 15.78
CA PHE A 41 9.89 -4.63 16.67
C PHE A 41 9.71 -5.97 17.37
N THR A 42 10.27 -6.08 18.58
CA THR A 42 10.32 -7.35 19.33
C THR A 42 9.33 -7.40 20.48
N GLN A 43 8.57 -6.33 20.72
CA GLN A 43 7.56 -6.32 21.77
C GLN A 43 6.41 -7.27 21.41
N PRO A 44 5.79 -7.96 22.38
CA PRO A 44 4.68 -8.88 22.11
C PRO A 44 3.53 -8.22 21.34
N CYS A 45 3.18 -6.96 21.65
CA CYS A 45 2.15 -6.24 20.89
C CYS A 45 2.55 -6.06 19.43
N ASP A 46 3.81 -5.72 19.18
CA ASP A 46 4.31 -5.50 17.82
C ASP A 46 4.32 -6.80 17.01
N LEU A 47 4.76 -7.90 17.63
CA LEU A 47 4.77 -9.23 17.02
C LEU A 47 3.35 -9.67 16.65
N ALA A 48 2.37 -9.47 17.53
CA ALA A 48 0.97 -9.78 17.27
C ALA A 48 0.42 -8.98 16.08
N LYS A 49 0.56 -7.66 16.12
CA LYS A 49 0.10 -6.75 15.06
C LYS A 49 0.78 -7.03 13.72
N ALA A 50 2.08 -7.29 13.74
CA ALA A 50 2.85 -7.61 12.54
C ALA A 50 2.43 -8.95 11.93
N ALA A 51 2.19 -9.97 12.76
CA ALA A 51 1.74 -11.28 12.30
C ALA A 51 0.36 -11.20 11.64
N LEU A 52 -0.59 -10.49 12.27
CA LEU A 52 -1.93 -10.27 11.72
C LEU A 52 -1.91 -9.44 10.43
N ALA A 53 -1.13 -8.37 10.38
CA ALA A 53 -0.97 -7.55 9.19
C ALA A 53 -0.38 -8.36 8.01
N ARG A 54 0.64 -9.19 8.26
CA ARG A 54 1.21 -10.09 7.23
C ARG A 54 0.22 -11.16 6.77
N ALA A 55 -0.64 -11.63 7.67
CA ALA A 55 -1.70 -12.58 7.34
C ALA A 55 -2.91 -11.93 6.65
N SER A 56 -2.87 -10.61 6.39
CA SER A 56 -4.00 -9.85 5.83
C SER A 56 -5.29 -9.99 6.66
N VAL A 57 -5.15 -10.04 7.99
CA VAL A 57 -6.26 -10.17 8.93
C VAL A 57 -6.63 -8.79 9.48
N ASN A 58 -7.91 -8.45 9.43
CA ASN A 58 -8.41 -7.26 10.10
C ASN A 58 -8.56 -7.52 11.60
N TYR A 59 -8.17 -6.54 12.42
CA TYR A 59 -8.24 -6.69 13.87
C TYR A 59 -8.54 -5.36 14.57
N THR A 60 -8.98 -5.47 15.81
CA THR A 60 -9.15 -4.33 16.73
C THR A 60 -8.20 -4.49 17.91
N VAL A 61 -7.86 -3.38 18.56
CA VAL A 61 -6.98 -3.40 19.75
C VAL A 61 -7.82 -3.12 20.98
N GLU A 62 -7.92 -4.10 21.86
CA GLU A 62 -8.57 -3.99 23.16
C GLU A 62 -7.53 -3.60 24.21
N ASP A 63 -7.86 -2.60 25.02
CA ASP A 63 -6.97 -2.10 26.05
C ASP A 63 -6.89 -3.11 27.20
N ALA A 64 -5.67 -3.53 27.53
CA ALA A 64 -5.42 -4.43 28.63
C ALA A 64 -4.67 -3.71 29.75
N ALA A 65 -4.74 -4.27 30.97
CA ALA A 65 -4.04 -3.70 32.12
C ALA A 65 -2.54 -3.51 31.82
N PRO A 66 -1.91 -2.42 32.33
CA PRO A 66 -0.51 -2.16 32.08
C PRO A 66 0.39 -3.33 32.45
N GLY A 67 1.34 -3.68 31.57
CA GLY A 67 2.25 -4.81 31.76
C GLY A 67 1.67 -6.20 31.46
N SER A 68 0.44 -6.28 30.95
CA SER A 68 -0.12 -7.54 30.42
C SER A 68 0.62 -8.01 29.17
N ILE A 69 0.78 -9.34 29.04
CA ILE A 69 1.37 -9.94 27.85
C ILE A 69 0.36 -9.82 26.71
N ALA A 70 0.78 -9.23 25.59
CA ALA A 70 -0.09 -9.10 24.43
C ALA A 70 -0.55 -10.48 23.93
N ALA A 71 -1.82 -10.61 23.62
CA ALA A 71 -2.42 -11.84 23.13
C ALA A 71 -3.43 -11.56 22.01
N VAL A 72 -3.64 -12.55 21.14
CA VAL A 72 -4.62 -12.48 20.06
C VAL A 72 -5.82 -13.35 20.40
N ARG A 73 -7.02 -12.78 20.36
CA ARG A 73 -8.29 -13.47 20.54
C ARG A 73 -9.06 -13.50 19.21
N ILE A 74 -9.54 -14.68 18.84
CA ILE A 74 -10.29 -14.89 17.58
C ILE A 74 -11.67 -15.42 17.97
N GLN A 75 -12.75 -14.76 17.52
CA GLN A 75 -14.15 -15.15 17.79
C GLN A 75 -14.45 -15.46 19.28
N GLY A 76 -13.83 -14.72 20.20
CA GLY A 76 -14.02 -14.93 21.65
C GLY A 76 -13.35 -16.18 22.23
N ALA A 77 -12.54 -16.91 21.45
CA ALA A 77 -11.77 -18.06 21.93
C ALA A 77 -10.68 -17.66 22.96
N ALA A 78 -10.00 -18.67 23.52
CA ALA A 78 -8.90 -18.45 24.44
C ALA A 78 -7.79 -17.57 23.79
N PRO A 79 -7.28 -16.54 24.49
CA PRO A 79 -6.23 -15.68 23.95
C PRO A 79 -4.92 -16.44 23.68
N ILE A 80 -4.32 -16.22 22.52
CA ILE A 80 -3.05 -16.80 22.11
C ILE A 80 -1.93 -15.78 22.44
N PRO A 81 -1.03 -16.08 23.39
CA PRO A 81 -0.02 -15.12 23.83
C PRO A 81 1.08 -14.92 22.77
N ALA A 82 1.39 -13.66 22.47
CA ALA A 82 2.29 -13.26 21.38
C ALA A 82 3.79 -13.42 21.70
N ASN A 83 4.14 -13.71 22.96
CA ASN A 83 5.50 -14.01 23.39
C ASN A 83 5.86 -15.50 23.28
N SER A 84 4.91 -16.37 22.92
CA SER A 84 5.17 -17.79 22.78
C SER A 84 6.05 -18.07 21.55
N PRO A 85 7.05 -18.98 21.64
CA PRO A 85 7.83 -19.41 20.46
C PRO A 85 6.96 -20.12 19.41
N THR A 86 5.80 -20.68 19.80
CA THR A 86 4.85 -21.32 18.89
C THR A 86 3.79 -20.38 18.34
N PHE A 87 3.82 -19.09 18.72
CA PHE A 87 2.79 -18.11 18.41
C PHE A 87 2.39 -18.08 16.92
N ALA A 88 3.36 -18.04 16.01
CA ALA A 88 3.07 -17.97 14.57
C ALA A 88 2.32 -19.20 14.06
N ARG A 89 2.68 -20.39 14.55
CA ARG A 89 2.01 -21.65 14.20
C ARG A 89 0.61 -21.70 14.79
N ASP A 90 0.48 -21.38 16.07
CA ASP A 90 -0.79 -21.47 16.80
C ASP A 90 -1.80 -20.43 16.27
N LEU A 91 -1.32 -19.21 15.97
CA LEU A 91 -2.11 -18.17 15.31
C LEU A 91 -2.60 -18.63 13.93
N GLY A 92 -1.71 -19.18 13.08
CA GLY A 92 -2.10 -19.66 11.75
C GLY A 92 -3.13 -20.79 11.81
N ALA A 93 -2.96 -21.73 12.74
CA ALA A 93 -3.92 -22.80 12.98
C ALA A 93 -5.28 -22.27 13.46
N ALA A 94 -5.27 -21.34 14.42
CA ALA A 94 -6.50 -20.74 14.96
C ALA A 94 -7.23 -19.87 13.93
N LEU A 95 -6.51 -19.09 13.11
CA LEU A 95 -7.11 -18.32 12.02
C LEU A 95 -7.77 -19.25 10.99
N THR A 96 -7.09 -20.33 10.60
CA THR A 96 -7.63 -21.32 9.66
C THR A 96 -8.86 -22.00 10.23
N ALA A 97 -8.81 -22.40 11.52
CA ALA A 97 -9.94 -23.00 12.21
C ALA A 97 -11.15 -22.04 12.35
N ALA A 98 -10.89 -20.74 12.47
CA ALA A 98 -11.92 -19.71 12.52
C ALA A 98 -12.55 -19.39 11.15
N GLY A 99 -11.96 -19.86 10.05
CA GLY A 99 -12.47 -19.67 8.69
C GLY A 99 -11.65 -18.73 7.80
N TYR A 100 -10.51 -18.21 8.26
CA TYR A 100 -9.58 -17.52 7.36
C TYR A 100 -8.98 -18.53 6.36
N PRO A 101 -8.87 -18.16 5.07
CA PRO A 101 -8.38 -19.08 4.06
C PRO A 101 -6.89 -19.38 4.24
N ALA A 102 -6.52 -20.66 4.17
CA ALA A 102 -5.13 -21.07 4.09
C ALA A 102 -4.49 -20.59 2.77
N ALA A 103 -3.15 -20.51 2.73
CA ALA A 103 -2.40 -20.12 1.53
C ALA A 103 -2.70 -21.02 0.30
N SER A 104 -3.11 -22.28 0.54
CA SER A 104 -3.46 -23.24 -0.49
C SER A 104 -4.91 -23.12 -1.02
N ASN A 105 -5.70 -22.14 -0.55
CA ASN A 105 -7.12 -22.04 -0.87
C ASN A 105 -7.39 -22.04 -2.39
N PRO A 106 -8.28 -22.93 -2.90
CA PRO A 106 -8.64 -22.98 -4.32
C PRO A 106 -9.45 -21.78 -4.81
N SER A 107 -10.12 -21.01 -3.93
CA SER A 107 -10.93 -19.86 -4.33
C SER A 107 -10.13 -18.63 -4.72
N VAL A 108 -8.81 -18.64 -4.51
CA VAL A 108 -7.91 -17.55 -4.91
C VAL A 108 -7.70 -17.62 -6.41
N VAL A 109 -7.81 -16.49 -7.10
CA VAL A 109 -7.52 -16.41 -8.54
C VAL A 109 -6.11 -16.92 -8.84
N LYS A 110 -6.02 -17.90 -9.74
CA LYS A 110 -4.78 -18.46 -10.26
C LYS A 110 -4.86 -18.57 -11.77
N MET A 111 -3.86 -18.01 -12.46
CA MET A 111 -3.66 -18.23 -13.89
C MET A 111 -2.65 -19.35 -14.08
N ALA A 112 -3.06 -20.43 -14.75
CA ALA A 112 -2.21 -21.55 -15.14
C ALA A 112 -1.91 -21.52 -16.65
N SER A 113 -2.80 -20.91 -17.45
CA SER A 113 -2.68 -20.77 -18.90
C SER A 113 -3.06 -19.35 -19.33
N PRO A 114 -2.48 -18.81 -20.42
CA PRO A 114 -2.89 -17.53 -20.99
C PRO A 114 -4.38 -17.42 -21.33
N PHE A 115 -5.04 -18.54 -21.65
CA PHE A 115 -6.47 -18.58 -21.97
C PHE A 115 -7.39 -18.47 -20.74
N ASP A 116 -6.83 -18.48 -19.53
CA ASP A 116 -7.59 -18.33 -18.28
C ASP A 116 -8.19 -16.93 -18.12
N ILE A 117 -7.76 -15.97 -18.95
CA ILE A 117 -8.33 -14.63 -19.08
C ILE A 117 -9.84 -14.64 -19.34
N PHE A 118 -10.37 -15.69 -19.98
CA PHE A 118 -11.80 -15.80 -20.30
C PHE A 118 -12.64 -16.37 -19.14
N ARG A 119 -12.03 -16.80 -18.04
CA ARG A 119 -12.78 -17.13 -16.82
C ARG A 119 -13.28 -15.85 -16.16
N GLU A 120 -14.42 -15.94 -15.48
CA GLU A 120 -15.08 -14.79 -14.85
C GLU A 120 -14.15 -13.97 -13.93
N GLN A 121 -13.54 -14.61 -12.91
CA GLN A 121 -12.74 -13.86 -11.94
C GLN A 121 -11.49 -13.18 -12.57
N PRO A 122 -10.64 -13.87 -13.36
CA PRO A 122 -9.54 -13.21 -14.07
C PRO A 122 -10.01 -12.12 -15.03
N ALA A 123 -11.11 -12.32 -15.77
CA ALA A 123 -11.65 -11.33 -16.70
C ALA A 123 -12.04 -10.03 -15.98
N VAL A 124 -12.75 -10.13 -14.85
CA VAL A 124 -13.14 -8.97 -14.05
C VAL A 124 -11.91 -8.24 -13.50
N LEU A 125 -10.94 -8.97 -12.93
CA LEU A 125 -9.70 -8.38 -12.41
C LEU A 125 -8.90 -7.68 -13.52
N ILE A 126 -8.77 -8.32 -14.68
CA ILE A 126 -8.07 -7.72 -15.83
C ILE A 126 -8.82 -6.47 -16.29
N GLY A 127 -10.15 -6.50 -16.39
CA GLY A 127 -10.95 -5.31 -16.71
C GLY A 127 -10.72 -4.15 -15.75
N ILE A 128 -10.70 -4.42 -14.44
CA ILE A 128 -10.38 -3.40 -13.42
C ILE A 128 -8.96 -2.87 -13.61
N LEU A 129 -7.97 -3.75 -13.79
CA LEU A 129 -6.57 -3.36 -14.00
C LEU A 129 -6.41 -2.55 -15.29
N THR A 130 -7.12 -2.90 -16.38
CA THR A 130 -7.14 -2.13 -17.62
C THR A 130 -7.68 -0.73 -17.40
N ILE A 131 -8.77 -0.56 -16.65
CA ILE A 131 -9.29 0.77 -16.31
C ILE A 131 -8.26 1.57 -15.50
N LEU A 132 -7.60 0.96 -14.52
CA LEU A 132 -6.54 1.62 -13.75
C LEU A 132 -5.35 2.02 -14.64
N VAL A 133 -4.96 1.17 -15.60
CA VAL A 133 -3.92 1.50 -16.59
C VAL A 133 -4.37 2.65 -17.49
N ILE A 134 -5.63 2.69 -17.91
CA ILE A 134 -6.17 3.83 -18.68
C ILE A 134 -6.00 5.13 -17.88
N TYR A 135 -6.38 5.15 -16.59
CA TYR A 135 -6.16 6.34 -15.75
C TYR A 135 -4.69 6.74 -15.65
N VAL A 136 -3.78 5.78 -15.51
CA VAL A 136 -2.33 6.06 -15.53
C VAL A 136 -1.91 6.66 -16.86
N THR A 137 -2.35 6.12 -17.99
CA THR A 137 -1.99 6.63 -19.32
C THR A 137 -2.54 8.03 -19.60
N MET A 138 -3.75 8.35 -19.13
CA MET A 138 -4.33 9.69 -19.22
C MET A 138 -3.50 10.74 -18.49
N VAL A 139 -2.74 10.35 -17.47
CA VAL A 139 -1.84 11.22 -16.73
C VAL A 139 -0.46 11.28 -17.40
N TYR A 140 0.06 10.15 -17.86
CA TYR A 140 1.39 10.07 -18.49
C TYR A 140 1.51 10.86 -19.79
N GLY A 141 0.46 10.87 -20.62
CA GLY A 141 0.46 11.60 -21.90
C GLY A 141 0.69 13.11 -21.73
N PRO A 142 -0.17 13.82 -20.97
CA PRO A 142 -0.02 15.25 -20.71
C PRO A 142 1.26 15.61 -19.95
N ILE A 143 1.72 14.77 -19.02
CA ILE A 143 2.96 15.02 -18.26
C ILE A 143 4.16 15.18 -19.19
N ALA A 144 4.29 14.33 -20.22
CA ALA A 144 5.39 14.41 -21.16
C ALA A 144 5.39 15.76 -21.92
N ALA A 145 4.23 16.25 -22.34
CA ALA A 145 4.10 17.54 -23.01
C ALA A 145 4.39 18.71 -22.06
N ALA A 146 3.79 18.73 -20.87
CA ALA A 146 3.97 19.80 -19.89
C ALA A 146 5.43 19.96 -19.47
N LEU A 147 6.16 18.86 -19.27
CA LEU A 147 7.58 18.90 -18.89
C LEU A 147 8.48 19.43 -20.02
N VAL A 148 8.11 19.25 -21.29
CA VAL A 148 8.84 19.79 -22.45
C VAL A 148 8.68 21.31 -22.54
N GLU A 149 7.51 21.82 -22.15
CA GLU A 149 7.17 23.25 -22.14
C GLU A 149 7.75 24.00 -20.92
N LEU A 150 7.81 23.35 -19.76
CA LEU A 150 8.30 23.94 -18.51
C LEU A 150 9.82 24.16 -18.47
N PHE A 151 10.59 23.41 -19.26
CA PHE A 151 12.05 23.40 -19.17
C PHE A 151 12.76 23.66 -20.51
N PRO A 152 13.79 24.54 -20.54
CA PRO A 152 14.65 24.75 -21.70
C PRO A 152 15.29 23.46 -22.21
N THR A 153 15.47 23.38 -23.53
CA THR A 153 16.01 22.22 -24.26
C THR A 153 17.32 21.68 -23.68
N ARG A 154 18.25 22.58 -23.31
CA ARG A 154 19.58 22.25 -22.76
C ARG A 154 19.60 21.50 -21.42
N ILE A 155 18.59 21.68 -20.57
CA ILE A 155 18.52 21.05 -19.23
C ILE A 155 17.36 20.07 -19.08
N ARG A 156 16.54 19.93 -20.13
CA ARG A 156 15.28 19.20 -20.11
C ARG A 156 15.40 17.78 -19.55
N TYR A 157 16.41 17.03 -19.96
CA TYR A 157 16.61 15.65 -19.47
C TYR A 157 16.90 15.61 -17.96
N THR A 158 17.79 16.46 -17.46
CA THR A 158 18.12 16.55 -16.03
C THR A 158 16.91 17.02 -15.22
N SER A 159 16.20 18.04 -15.70
CA SER A 159 15.00 18.58 -15.05
C SER A 159 13.81 17.62 -15.07
N MET A 160 13.69 16.73 -16.07
CA MET A 160 12.67 15.68 -16.10
C MET A 160 13.02 14.49 -15.19
N SER A 161 14.29 14.10 -15.18
CA SER A 161 14.77 12.93 -14.42
C SER A 161 14.66 13.14 -12.90
N LEU A 162 14.94 14.35 -12.41
CA LEU A 162 14.90 14.64 -10.97
C LEU A 162 13.50 14.44 -10.35
N PRO A 163 12.42 15.05 -10.86
CA PRO A 163 11.05 14.78 -10.39
C PRO A 163 10.67 13.31 -10.53
N TYR A 164 11.07 12.65 -11.61
CA TYR A 164 10.76 11.23 -11.82
C TYR A 164 11.40 10.33 -10.74
N HIS A 165 12.67 10.55 -10.40
CA HIS A 165 13.35 9.75 -9.38
C HIS A 165 12.91 10.10 -7.96
N ILE A 166 12.64 11.38 -7.66
CA ILE A 166 12.10 11.76 -6.35
C ILE A 166 10.69 11.19 -6.18
N GLY A 167 9.85 11.33 -7.21
CA GLY A 167 8.49 10.79 -7.27
C GLY A 167 8.47 9.29 -7.01
N ASN A 168 9.09 8.52 -7.91
CA ASN A 168 9.08 7.06 -7.84
C ASN A 168 9.93 6.52 -6.68
N GLY A 169 11.06 7.14 -6.38
CA GLY A 169 11.98 6.68 -5.35
C GLY A 169 11.44 6.93 -3.95
N TRP A 170 11.07 8.16 -3.63
CA TRP A 170 10.65 8.51 -2.27
C TRP A 170 9.18 8.13 -2.03
N PHE A 171 8.26 8.63 -2.83
CA PHE A 171 6.83 8.37 -2.62
C PHE A 171 6.43 6.96 -3.05
N GLY A 172 6.95 6.49 -4.19
CA GLY A 172 6.71 5.11 -4.64
C GLY A 172 7.42 4.08 -3.76
N GLY A 173 8.72 4.26 -3.48
CA GLY A 173 9.53 3.31 -2.73
C GLY A 173 9.13 3.18 -1.25
N LEU A 174 8.67 4.25 -0.62
CA LEU A 174 8.21 4.20 0.78
C LEU A 174 6.76 3.73 0.94
N LEU A 175 6.00 3.58 -0.16
CA LEU A 175 4.61 3.17 -0.10
C LEU A 175 4.41 1.83 0.63
N PRO A 176 5.16 0.75 0.36
CA PRO A 176 4.95 -0.53 1.04
C PRO A 176 5.21 -0.46 2.55
N ALA A 177 6.30 0.20 2.96
CA ALA A 177 6.67 0.35 4.37
C ALA A 177 5.65 1.22 5.12
N THR A 178 5.22 2.32 4.51
CA THR A 178 4.22 3.23 5.10
C THR A 178 2.85 2.56 5.18
N SER A 179 2.42 1.90 4.11
CA SER A 179 1.16 1.14 4.06
C SER A 179 1.13 0.05 5.11
N PHE A 180 2.22 -0.71 5.26
CA PHE A 180 2.32 -1.74 6.30
C PHE A 180 2.22 -1.14 7.70
N ALA A 181 2.95 -0.05 7.99
CA ALA A 181 2.88 0.61 9.28
C ALA A 181 1.48 1.13 9.60
N MET A 182 0.80 1.73 8.60
CA MET A 182 -0.58 2.21 8.70
C MET A 182 -1.58 1.07 8.97
N ILE A 183 -1.44 -0.07 8.28
CA ILE A 183 -2.27 -1.27 8.52
C ILE A 183 -1.98 -1.85 9.90
N ALA A 184 -0.71 -1.94 10.30
CA ALA A 184 -0.30 -2.43 11.62
C ALA A 184 -0.75 -1.50 12.76
N GLN A 185 -0.96 -0.22 12.49
CA GLN A 185 -1.45 0.73 13.49
C GLN A 185 -2.98 0.67 13.63
N THR A 186 -3.69 0.62 12.50
CA THR A 186 -5.16 0.70 12.46
C THR A 186 -5.88 -0.64 12.55
N GLY A 187 -5.23 -1.72 12.14
CA GLY A 187 -5.83 -3.05 12.05
C GLY A 187 -6.76 -3.25 10.84
N ASP A 188 -6.79 -2.33 9.89
CA ASP A 188 -7.56 -2.45 8.64
C ASP A 188 -6.61 -2.53 7.43
N VAL A 189 -6.68 -3.63 6.69
CA VAL A 189 -5.88 -3.86 5.47
C VAL A 189 -6.11 -2.81 4.38
N TYR A 190 -7.29 -2.16 4.35
CA TYR A 190 -7.61 -1.15 3.35
C TYR A 190 -7.08 0.24 3.74
N TYR A 191 -6.68 0.46 4.99
CA TYR A 191 -6.24 1.77 5.46
C TYR A 191 -4.95 2.24 4.78
N GLY A 192 -4.09 1.31 4.34
CA GLY A 192 -2.89 1.64 3.55
C GLY A 192 -3.19 2.41 2.25
N LEU A 193 -4.42 2.30 1.70
CA LEU A 193 -4.85 3.03 0.51
C LEU A 193 -4.89 4.55 0.72
N TRP A 194 -4.97 5.02 1.96
CA TRP A 194 -4.93 6.46 2.24
C TRP A 194 -3.59 7.10 1.90
N TYR A 195 -2.49 6.35 1.92
CA TYR A 195 -1.17 6.88 1.57
C TYR A 195 -1.13 7.48 0.15
N PRO A 196 -1.42 6.72 -0.93
CA PRO A 196 -1.42 7.29 -2.27
C PRO A 196 -2.53 8.34 -2.48
N ILE A 197 -3.68 8.23 -1.79
CA ILE A 197 -4.76 9.22 -1.91
C ILE A 197 -4.31 10.58 -1.38
N VAL A 198 -3.71 10.62 -0.19
CA VAL A 198 -3.23 11.89 0.41
C VAL A 198 -2.13 12.51 -0.44
N ILE A 199 -1.17 11.72 -0.93
CA ILE A 199 -0.11 12.22 -1.82
C ILE A 199 -0.68 12.76 -3.14
N ALA A 200 -1.68 12.10 -3.72
CA ALA A 200 -2.35 12.59 -4.93
C ALA A 200 -3.07 13.92 -4.67
N LEU A 201 -3.78 14.07 -3.55
CA LEU A 201 -4.45 15.32 -3.17
C LEU A 201 -3.45 16.47 -2.96
N ILE A 202 -2.34 16.20 -2.28
CA ILE A 202 -1.26 17.18 -2.12
C ILE A 202 -0.71 17.59 -3.49
N THR A 203 -0.51 16.63 -4.40
CA THR A 203 -0.06 16.91 -5.77
C THR A 203 -1.03 17.83 -6.52
N VAL A 204 -2.34 17.63 -6.36
CA VAL A 204 -3.36 18.52 -6.96
C VAL A 204 -3.27 19.93 -6.38
N VAL A 205 -3.19 20.07 -5.06
CA VAL A 205 -3.10 21.39 -4.41
C VAL A 205 -1.82 22.12 -4.81
N VAL A 206 -0.67 21.44 -4.75
CA VAL A 206 0.61 22.02 -5.14
C VAL A 206 0.62 22.34 -6.64
N GLY A 207 0.12 21.43 -7.48
CA GLY A 207 0.01 21.63 -8.92
C GLY A 207 -0.82 22.86 -9.27
N ALA A 208 -2.00 23.00 -8.67
CA ALA A 208 -2.91 24.11 -8.92
C ALA A 208 -2.35 25.47 -8.47
N LEU A 209 -1.50 25.51 -7.44
CA LEU A 209 -0.96 26.75 -6.88
C LEU A 209 0.37 27.17 -7.50
N PHE A 210 1.22 26.22 -7.89
CA PHE A 210 2.63 26.49 -8.22
C PHE A 210 3.01 26.17 -9.67
N VAL A 211 2.20 25.42 -10.43
CA VAL A 211 2.53 25.14 -11.84
C VAL A 211 2.18 26.37 -12.69
N PRO A 212 3.16 26.99 -13.35
CA PRO A 212 2.93 28.16 -14.19
C PRO A 212 2.21 27.80 -15.49
N GLU A 213 1.42 28.72 -16.02
CA GLU A 213 0.79 28.61 -17.34
C GLU A 213 1.85 28.78 -18.45
N THR A 214 2.01 27.76 -19.30
CA THR A 214 3.09 27.66 -20.30
C THR A 214 2.68 28.08 -21.71
N LYS A 215 1.40 28.33 -21.99
CA LYS A 215 0.86 28.58 -23.34
C LYS A 215 1.62 29.62 -24.19
N ASN A 216 2.26 30.62 -23.59
CA ASN A 216 2.93 31.71 -24.30
C ASN A 216 4.45 31.79 -24.05
N VAL A 217 5.06 30.74 -23.52
CA VAL A 217 6.50 30.74 -23.20
C VAL A 217 7.31 30.27 -24.42
N ASP A 218 8.26 31.10 -24.90
CA ASP A 218 9.19 30.73 -25.96
C ASP A 218 10.34 29.87 -25.42
N ILE A 219 10.29 28.57 -25.73
CA ILE A 219 11.26 27.56 -25.29
C ILE A 219 12.62 27.61 -26.03
N PHE A 220 12.76 28.44 -27.07
CA PHE A 220 14.01 28.62 -27.85
C PHE A 220 14.68 29.98 -27.63
N SER A 221 14.08 30.85 -26.82
CA SER A 221 14.55 32.21 -26.58
C SER A 221 16.00 32.28 -26.05
N GLU A 222 16.44 31.31 -25.26
CA GLU A 222 17.82 31.23 -24.73
C GLU A 222 18.83 30.63 -25.72
N ASP A 223 18.39 29.81 -26.68
CA ASP A 223 19.27 29.13 -27.64
C ASP A 223 19.79 30.11 -28.72
N GLY A 224 18.99 31.13 -29.07
CA GLY A 224 19.35 32.17 -30.04
C GLY A 224 20.43 33.15 -29.54
N ALA A 225 20.47 33.45 -28.24
CA ALA A 225 21.46 34.38 -27.65
C ALA A 225 22.88 33.78 -27.60
N GLY A 226 23.00 32.45 -27.56
CA GLY A 226 24.28 31.74 -27.59
C GLY A 226 24.89 31.59 -28.99
N SER A 227 24.05 31.56 -30.04
CA SER A 227 24.51 31.46 -31.43
C SER A 227 25.10 32.77 -31.96
N ALA A 228 24.76 33.92 -31.39
CA ALA A 228 25.31 35.23 -31.78
C ALA A 228 26.65 35.56 -31.08
N ARG A 229 27.14 34.68 -30.20
CA ARG A 229 28.40 34.84 -29.44
C ARG A 229 29.48 33.79 -29.77
N ARG A 230 29.31 33.02 -30.86
CA ARG A 230 30.34 32.12 -31.39
C ARG A 230 30.77 32.53 -32.79
#